data_AF-A0A956J6F8-F1
#
_entry.id   AF-A0A956J6F8-F1
#
_cell.length_a   1.000
_cell.length_b   1.000
_cell.length_c   1.000
_cell.angle_alpha   90.00
_cell.angle_beta   90.00
_cell.angle_gamma   90.00
#
_symmetry.space_group_name_H-M   'P 1'
#
loop_
_entity.id
_entity.type
_entity.pdbx_description
1 polymer ?
#
loop_
_entity_poly.entity_id
_entity_poly.type
_entity_poly.pdbx_seq_one_letter_code
_entity_poly.pdbx_strand_id
1 'polypeptide(L)' 'RDPYFPWDTHWRARPEESRTVVFGHWARRGLVQAERTRGLDTGCVWGGQLTAWIPEEDRLVQVQARKAYSRF' A
#
# COMPACT_ATOMS: atom_id res chain seq x y z
N ARG A 1 -21.85 -11.91 -3.84
CA ARG A 1 -21.04 -10.97 -3.03
C ARG A 1 -19.91 -11.80 -2.44
N ASP A 2 -18.66 -11.44 -2.73
CA ASP A 2 -17.48 -12.18 -2.24
C ASP A 2 -17.43 -12.10 -0.70
N PRO A 3 -17.26 -13.22 0.04
CA PRO A 3 -17.22 -13.19 1.50
C PRO A 3 -15.87 -12.70 2.05
N TYR A 4 -14.87 -12.50 1.20
CA TYR A 4 -13.51 -12.11 1.59
C TYR A 4 -13.27 -10.63 1.33
N PHE A 5 -12.77 -9.95 2.36
CA PHE A 5 -12.35 -8.55 2.29
C PHE A 5 -10.83 -8.45 2.47
N PRO A 6 -10.17 -7.48 1.83
CA PRO A 6 -8.76 -7.19 2.11
C PRO A 6 -8.57 -6.89 3.60
N TRP A 7 -7.56 -7.49 4.22
CA TRP A 7 -7.35 -7.39 5.66
C TRP A 7 -7.24 -5.93 6.15
N ASP A 8 -6.66 -5.06 5.33
CA ASP A 8 -6.44 -3.64 5.62
C ASP A 8 -7.76 -2.89 5.84
N THR A 9 -8.87 -3.37 5.28
CA THR A 9 -10.21 -2.79 5.48
C THR A 9 -10.82 -3.09 6.85
N HIS A 10 -10.25 -4.05 7.58
CA HIS A 10 -10.61 -4.37 8.97
C HIS A 10 -9.81 -3.53 9.97
N TRP A 11 -8.68 -2.95 9.55
CA TRP A 11 -7.91 -1.99 10.35
C TRP A 11 -8.59 -0.61 10.30
N ARG A 12 -9.70 -0.50 11.02
CA ARG A 12 -10.48 0.73 11.12
C ARG A 12 -10.03 1.55 12.30
N ALA A 13 -10.25 2.85 12.16
CA ALA A 13 -10.08 3.82 13.22
C ALA A 13 -11.04 3.52 14.38
N ARG A 14 -10.67 2.62 15.30
CA ARG A 14 -11.28 2.65 16.62
C ARG A 14 -10.98 4.02 17.24
N PRO A 15 -11.90 4.61 18.02
CA PRO A 15 -11.70 5.92 18.62
C PRO A 15 -10.36 6.05 19.37
N GLU A 16 -9.92 4.96 20.00
CA GLU A 16 -8.68 4.84 20.76
C GLU A 16 -7.44 4.50 19.93
N GLU A 17 -7.61 4.02 18.69
CA GLU A 17 -6.48 3.74 17.82
C GLU A 17 -5.96 5.07 17.25
N SER A 18 -4.65 5.19 17.04
CA SER A 18 -4.04 6.40 16.46
C SER A 18 -2.91 6.07 15.49
N ARG A 19 -2.56 4.78 15.36
CA ARG A 19 -1.48 4.30 14.52
C ARG A 19 -1.96 4.16 13.09
N THR A 20 -1.11 4.61 12.18
CA THR A 20 -1.18 4.25 10.76
C THR A 20 -0.42 2.96 10.53
N VAL A 21 -1.05 1.97 9.91
CA VAL A 21 -0.36 0.74 9.51
C VAL A 21 0.15 0.88 8.09
N VAL A 22 1.46 0.80 7.93
CA VAL A 22 2.15 0.83 6.64
C VAL A 22 2.59 -0.58 6.29
N PHE A 23 2.25 -1.06 5.09
CA PHE A 23 2.50 -2.45 4.70
C PHE A 23 2.88 -2.60 3.22
N GLY A 24 3.36 -3.78 2.86
CA GLY A 24 3.68 -4.18 1.50
C GLY A 24 3.24 -5.62 1.22
N HIS A 25 4.07 -6.41 0.55
CA HIS A 25 3.88 -7.84 0.22
C HIS A 25 2.75 -8.17 -0.78
N TRP A 26 1.69 -7.37 -0.85
CA TRP A 26 0.52 -7.62 -1.68
C TRP A 26 0.50 -6.79 -2.97
N ALA A 27 1.49 -6.95 -3.83
CA ALA A 27 1.59 -6.24 -5.12
C ALA A 27 0.31 -6.29 -5.97
N ARG A 28 -0.46 -7.38 -5.91
CA ARG A 28 -1.74 -7.51 -6.63
C ARG A 28 -2.84 -6.59 -6.11
N ARG A 29 -2.76 -6.19 -4.84
CA ARG A 29 -3.65 -5.17 -4.24
C ARG A 29 -3.27 -3.76 -4.69
N GLY A 30 -1.98 -3.55 -4.98
CA GLY A 30 -1.43 -2.27 -5.42
C GLY A 30 -1.40 -1.22 -4.30
N LEU A 31 -1.40 0.05 -4.70
CA LEU A 31 -1.37 1.17 -3.77
C LEU A 31 -2.66 1.21 -2.93
N VAL A 32 -2.52 1.26 -1.60
CA VAL A 32 -3.62 1.52 -0.68
C VAL A 32 -3.35 2.82 0.06
N GLN A 33 -4.26 3.78 -0.05
CA GLN A 33 -4.28 5.02 0.71
C GLN A 33 -5.66 5.18 1.36
N ALA A 34 -5.84 4.53 2.51
CA ALA A 34 -7.07 4.63 3.31
C ALA A 34 -6.84 5.53 4.53
N GLU A 35 -7.82 5.70 5.41
CA GLU A 35 -7.70 6.60 6.57
C GLU A 35 -6.47 6.28 7.46
N ARG A 36 -6.28 5.00 7.82
CA ARG A 36 -5.21 4.56 8.74
C ARG A 36 -4.37 3.41 8.21
N THR A 37 -4.43 3.16 6.91
CA THR A 37 -3.58 2.16 6.27
C THR A 37 -2.90 2.75 5.03
N ARG A 38 -1.65 2.32 4.82
CA ARG A 38 -0.83 2.68 3.66
C ARG A 38 -0.23 1.39 3.09
N GLY A 39 -0.71 0.94 1.95
CA GLY A 39 -0.15 -0.21 1.22
C GLY A 39 0.80 0.29 0.14
N LEU A 40 2.10 0.07 0.30
CA LEU A 40 3.15 0.65 -0.56
C LEU A 40 3.63 -0.30 -1.66
N ASP A 41 3.25 -1.58 -1.59
CA ASP A 41 3.64 -2.57 -2.59
C ASP A 41 2.89 -2.33 -3.91
N THR A 42 3.58 -1.61 -4.79
CA THR A 42 3.10 -1.17 -6.10
C THR A 42 3.79 -1.95 -7.21
N GLY A 43 4.35 -3.12 -6.88
CA GLY A 43 4.85 -4.07 -7.85
C GLY A 43 6.08 -3.59 -8.63
N CYS A 44 7.00 -2.85 -8.00
CA CYS A 44 8.21 -2.31 -8.64
C CYS A 44 8.96 -3.37 -9.47
N VAL A 45 9.23 -4.54 -8.88
CA VAL A 45 9.98 -5.62 -9.55
C VAL A 45 9.28 -6.13 -10.81
N TRP A 46 7.96 -6.00 -10.88
CA TRP A 46 7.12 -6.43 -12.00
C TRP A 46 6.93 -5.32 -13.06
N GLY A 47 7.61 -4.19 -12.92
CA GLY A 47 7.48 -3.04 -13.83
C GLY A 47 6.50 -1.96 -13.35
N GLY A 48 5.97 -2.08 -12.13
CA GLY A 48 5.19 -1.04 -11.48
C GLY A 48 6.06 0.08 -10.92
N GLN A 49 5.72 0.58 -9.74
CA GLN A 49 6.45 1.67 -9.09
C GLN A 49 7.07 1.21 -7.78
N LEU A 50 8.16 1.85 -7.36
CA LEU A 50 8.60 1.84 -5.96
C LEU A 50 7.94 3.03 -5.26
N THR A 51 7.21 2.77 -4.18
CA THR A 51 6.45 3.79 -3.46
C THR A 51 6.97 3.98 -2.05
N ALA A 52 7.11 5.23 -1.65
CA ALA A 52 7.43 5.65 -0.29
C ALA A 52 6.30 6.55 0.25
N TRP A 53 6.14 6.54 1.57
CA TRP A 53 5.27 7.47 2.29
C TRP A 53 6.14 8.31 3.22
N ILE A 54 5.87 9.62 3.26
CA ILE A 54 6.50 10.61 4.13
C ILE A 54 5.47 10.96 5.21
N PRO A 55 5.56 10.38 6.42
CA PRO A 55 4.55 10.52 7.47
C PRO A 55 4.30 11.98 7.89
N GLU A 56 5.36 12.78 7.95
CA GLU A 56 5.33 14.18 8.41
C GLU A 56 4.55 15.09 7.45
N GLU A 57 4.43 14.69 6.19
CA GLU A 57 3.73 15.44 5.13
C GLU A 57 2.42 14.76 4.69
N ASP A 58 2.12 13.58 5.23
CA ASP A 58 1.17 12.61 4.67
C ASP A 58 1.24 12.48 3.14
N ARG A 59 2.47 12.42 2.61
CA ARG A 59 2.71 12.45 1.16
C ARG A 59 3.25 11.14 0.65
N LEU A 60 2.72 10.68 -0.49
CA LEU A 60 3.26 9.56 -1.23
C LEU A 60 4.23 10.04 -2.32
N VAL A 61 5.35 9.35 -2.46
CA VAL A 61 6.34 9.57 -3.51
C VAL A 61 6.56 8.26 -4.24
N GLN A 62 6.54 8.32 -5.57
CA GLN A 62 6.68 7.14 -6.41
C GLN A 62 7.74 7.36 -7.47
N VAL A 63 8.49 6.30 -7.77
CA VAL A 63 9.39 6.25 -8.91
C VAL A 63 9.05 5.05 -9.77
N GLN A 64 8.96 5.28 -11.07
CA GLN A 64 8.69 4.24 -12.05
C GLN A 64 9.85 3.25 -12.13
N ALA A 65 9.55 1.94 -12.11
CA ALA A 65 10.56 0.93 -12.39
C ALA A 65 11.07 1.11 -13.82
N ARG A 66 12.39 1.05 -14.00
CA ARG A 66 13.04 1.24 -15.30
C ARG A 66 12.59 0.19 -16.34
N LYS A 67 12.27 -1.02 -15.87
CA LYS A 67 11.74 -2.14 -16.65
C LYS A 67 11.09 -3.13 -15.69
N ALA A 68 10.35 -4.10 -16.22
CA ALA A 68 10.02 -5.30 -15.46
C ALA A 68 11.29 -6.15 -15.26
N TYR A 69 11.61 -6.45 -14.00
CA TYR A 69 12.75 -7.29 -13.62
C TYR A 69 12.34 -8.76 -13.44
N SER A 70 11.05 -9.04 -13.34
CA SER A 70 10.50 -10.38 -13.25
C SER A 70 9.08 -10.43 -13.86
N ARG A 71 8.47 -11.62 -14.00
CA ARG A 71 7.08 -11.84 -14.50
C ARG A 71 6.07 -12.07 -13.37
N PHE A 72 5.02 -11.26 -13.33
CA PHE A 72 3.97 -11.32 -12.31
C PHE A 72 3.28 -12.68 -12.22
#